data_AF-A0A7C7KL93-F1
#
_entry.id   AF-A0A7C7KL93-F1
#
_cell.length_a   1.000
_cell.length_b   1.000
_cell.length_c   1.000
_cell.angle_alpha   90.00
_cell.angle_beta   90.00
_cell.angle_gamma   90.00
#
_symmetry.space_group_name_H-M   'P 1'
#
loop_
_entity.id
_entity.type
_entity.pdbx_description
1 polymer ?
#
loop_
_entity_poly.entity_id
_entity_poly.type
_entity_poly.pdbx_seq_one_letter_code
_entity_poly.pdbx_strand_id
1 'polypeptide(L)'
;MTDDLDRRSRVVDFVRLDASKTFEGARESSDVRLDLIGEFSPSARFLAARPEIDLSAIAVGTYGEVDISAHLGGETAVAAFLTILSPSTDFFARAVGSALDLRENGDGRQPFIAPVNLSGRFEVYRASGARLFLAGYDTEGFVWTEGPDITATADEVWQDRALPPGATGALIWGYGASNQFGVRPDGSGAAAIHDPNARASFLAVEAPGGVVEVYREQGD
;
A
#
# COMPACT_ATOMS: atom_id res chain seq x y z
N MET A 1 -36.63 3.27 -6.34
CA MET A 1 -35.34 3.52 -7.02
C MET A 1 -34.30 3.19 -5.97
N THR A 2 -33.95 1.92 -5.91
CA THR A 2 -33.34 1.23 -4.77
C THR A 2 -31.86 1.05 -5.05
N ASP A 3 -31.02 1.60 -4.17
CA ASP A 3 -29.71 1.10 -3.74
C ASP A 3 -28.92 0.25 -4.75
N ASP A 4 -28.53 0.86 -5.87
CA ASP A 4 -27.53 0.30 -6.79
C ASP A 4 -26.29 1.21 -6.89
N LEU A 5 -26.05 2.01 -5.85
CA LEU A 5 -24.75 2.60 -5.53
C LEU A 5 -23.91 1.66 -4.64
N ASP A 6 -24.43 0.47 -4.32
CA ASP A 6 -23.89 -0.47 -3.35
C ASP A 6 -22.61 -1.20 -3.80
N ARG A 7 -21.97 -0.84 -4.93
CA ARG A 7 -20.72 -1.47 -5.37
C ARG A 7 -19.64 -0.54 -5.95
N ARG A 8 -18.91 0.13 -5.03
CA ARG A 8 -17.44 -0.03 -4.84
C ARG A 8 -16.47 0.45 -5.95
N SER A 9 -16.55 1.70 -6.41
CA SER A 9 -15.33 2.37 -6.95
C SER A 9 -14.75 3.34 -5.92
N ARG A 10 -14.08 2.80 -4.89
CA ARG A 10 -13.17 3.65 -4.09
C ARG A 10 -11.94 3.91 -4.95
N VAL A 11 -11.84 5.12 -5.49
CA VAL A 11 -10.62 5.58 -6.16
C VAL A 11 -9.75 6.24 -5.10
N VAL A 12 -8.57 5.66 -4.88
CA VAL A 12 -7.51 6.30 -4.12
C VAL A 12 -6.58 6.95 -5.14
N ASP A 13 -6.02 8.11 -4.84
CA ASP A 13 -4.96 8.72 -5.67
C ASP A 13 -3.93 9.37 -4.75
N PHE A 14 -2.71 9.51 -5.25
CA PHE A 14 -1.66 10.25 -4.55
C PHE A 14 -1.73 11.72 -4.95
N VAL A 15 -2.01 12.59 -3.98
CA VAL A 15 -2.06 14.03 -4.21
C VAL A 15 -0.75 14.64 -3.73
N ARG A 16 0.06 15.12 -4.68
CA ARG A 16 1.23 15.93 -4.37
C ARG A 16 0.76 17.31 -3.89
N LEU A 17 1.24 17.71 -2.72
CA LEU A 17 1.04 19.05 -2.20
C LEU A 17 2.26 19.95 -2.50
N ASP A 18 2.00 21.25 -2.61
CA ASP A 18 3.06 22.25 -2.63
C ASP A 18 3.52 22.62 -1.21
N ALA A 19 4.39 23.64 -1.10
CA ALA A 19 4.91 24.09 0.18
C ALA A 19 3.83 24.61 1.16
N SER A 20 2.65 24.99 0.65
CA SER A 20 1.53 25.43 1.48
C SER A 20 0.77 24.26 2.13
N LYS A 21 1.00 23.03 1.66
CA LYS A 21 0.32 21.81 2.11
C LYS A 21 -1.21 21.90 2.02
N THR A 22 -1.70 22.67 1.06
CA THR A 22 -3.14 22.78 0.78
C THR A 22 -3.50 21.94 -0.45
N PHE A 23 -4.68 21.32 -0.44
CA PHE A 23 -5.28 20.72 -1.62
C PHE A 23 -6.72 21.18 -1.76
N GLU A 24 -7.20 21.20 -3.00
CA GLU A 24 -8.59 21.49 -3.32
C GLU A 24 -9.25 20.21 -3.84
N GLY A 25 -10.38 19.85 -3.25
CA GLY A 25 -11.22 18.76 -3.72
C GLY A 25 -12.49 19.30 -4.36
N ALA A 26 -12.80 18.84 -5.57
CA ALA A 26 -14.08 19.09 -6.21
C ALA A 26 -14.92 17.81 -6.22
N ARG A 27 -16.23 17.95 -6.10
CA ARG A 27 -17.18 16.84 -6.25
C ARG A 27 -18.33 17.24 -7.16
N GLU A 28 -18.72 16.33 -8.05
CA GLU A 28 -19.80 16.56 -9.02
C GLU A 28 -21.19 16.37 -8.40
N SER A 29 -21.29 15.61 -7.30
CA SER A 29 -22.53 15.34 -6.58
C SER A 29 -22.32 15.42 -5.06
N SER A 30 -23.38 15.73 -4.31
CA SER A 30 -23.40 15.67 -2.84
C SER A 30 -23.14 14.28 -2.29
N ASP A 31 -23.37 13.24 -3.11
CA ASP A 31 -23.24 11.84 -2.72
C ASP A 31 -21.79 11.35 -2.78
N VAL A 32 -20.88 12.14 -3.38
CA VAL A 32 -19.45 11.88 -3.37
C VAL A 32 -18.84 12.39 -2.07
N ARG A 33 -18.13 11.49 -1.38
CA ARG A 33 -17.34 11.78 -0.20
C ARG A 33 -15.86 11.73 -0.55
N LEU A 34 -15.11 12.72 -0.09
CA LEU A 34 -13.65 12.75 -0.18
C LEU A 34 -13.10 12.58 1.24
N ASP A 35 -12.34 11.51 1.45
CA ASP A 35 -11.71 11.20 2.73
C ASP A 35 -10.19 11.28 2.59
N LEU A 36 -9.52 11.91 3.56
CA LEU A 36 -8.07 11.82 3.72
C LEU A 36 -7.76 10.51 4.46
N ILE A 37 -7.16 9.56 3.76
CA ILE A 37 -6.92 8.20 4.29
C ILE A 37 -5.53 8.09 4.94
N GLY A 38 -4.61 9.00 4.62
CA GLY A 38 -3.28 9.05 5.23
C GLY A 38 -2.44 10.20 4.69
N GLU A 39 -1.27 10.39 5.30
CA GLU A 39 -0.28 11.39 4.92
C GLU A 39 1.06 10.72 4.64
N PHE A 40 1.88 11.36 3.80
CA PHE A 40 3.25 10.91 3.55
C PHE A 40 4.22 11.52 4.56
N SER A 41 5.31 10.80 4.81
CA SER A 41 6.46 11.26 5.58
C SER A 41 7.09 12.52 4.94
N PRO A 42 7.86 13.32 5.70
CA PRO A 42 8.69 14.39 5.13
C PRO A 42 9.79 13.89 4.16
N SER A 43 10.12 12.61 4.21
CA SER A 43 11.12 11.94 3.37
C SER A 43 10.57 11.51 2.01
N ALA A 44 9.24 11.55 1.82
CA ALA A 44 8.59 11.31 0.54
C ALA A 44 9.01 12.33 -0.52
N ARG A 45 9.21 11.84 -1.75
CA ARG A 45 9.57 12.61 -2.94
C ARG A 45 8.60 12.29 -4.07
N PHE A 46 7.82 13.29 -4.47
CA PHE A 46 6.98 13.18 -5.66
C PHE A 46 7.73 13.71 -6.88
N LEU A 47 7.79 12.89 -7.92
CA LEU A 47 8.45 13.27 -9.16
C LEU A 47 7.59 14.32 -9.88
N ALA A 48 8.23 15.40 -10.33
CA ALA A 48 7.52 16.52 -10.96
C ALA A 48 7.08 16.23 -12.40
N ALA A 49 7.50 15.12 -12.98
CA ALA A 49 7.26 14.80 -14.37
C ALA A 49 5.81 14.32 -14.57
N ARG A 50 5.01 15.16 -15.23
CA ARG A 50 3.99 14.67 -16.15
C ARG A 50 4.57 14.75 -17.58
N PRO A 51 4.44 13.69 -18.40
CA PRO A 51 3.88 12.38 -18.04
C PRO A 51 4.73 11.66 -16.99
N GLU A 52 4.06 10.86 -16.16
CA GLU A 52 4.71 9.97 -15.19
C GLU A 52 5.72 9.07 -15.94
N ILE A 53 6.78 8.63 -15.26
CA ILE A 53 7.80 7.79 -15.90
C ILE A 53 7.20 6.41 -16.16
N ASP A 54 7.08 6.05 -17.43
CA ASP A 54 6.51 4.77 -17.86
C ASP A 54 7.51 3.63 -17.64
N LEU A 55 7.15 2.71 -16.75
CA LEU A 55 7.89 1.50 -16.42
C LEU A 55 7.29 0.25 -17.10
N SER A 56 6.37 0.41 -18.05
CA SER A 56 5.66 -0.69 -18.72
C SER A 56 6.51 -1.48 -19.72
N ALA A 57 7.82 -1.28 -19.77
CA ALA A 57 8.72 -2.08 -20.62
C ALA A 57 8.96 -3.51 -20.09
N ILE A 58 8.52 -3.80 -18.86
CA ILE A 58 8.71 -5.09 -18.19
C ILE A 58 7.95 -6.21 -18.93
N ALA A 59 8.46 -7.43 -18.88
CA ALA A 59 7.80 -8.58 -19.53
C ALA A 59 6.44 -8.88 -18.89
N VAL A 60 5.48 -9.32 -19.72
CA VAL A 60 4.17 -9.78 -19.24
C VAL A 60 4.27 -11.22 -18.75
N GLY A 61 3.56 -11.57 -17.68
CA GLY A 61 3.38 -12.95 -17.25
C GLY A 61 4.59 -13.58 -16.55
N THR A 62 5.62 -12.78 -16.23
CA THR A 62 6.80 -13.19 -15.47
C THR A 62 7.26 -12.04 -14.58
N TYR A 63 8.00 -12.35 -13.52
CA TYR A 63 8.67 -11.32 -12.73
C TYR A 63 9.82 -10.70 -13.53
N GLY A 64 9.85 -9.37 -13.56
CA GLY A 64 10.96 -8.61 -14.08
C GLY A 64 11.43 -7.57 -13.07
N GLU A 65 12.74 -7.37 -13.03
CA GLU A 65 13.35 -6.32 -12.21
C GLU A 65 13.08 -4.94 -12.81
N VAL A 66 12.76 -3.99 -11.95
CA VAL A 66 12.55 -2.58 -12.23
C VAL A 66 13.63 -1.80 -11.52
N ASP A 67 14.35 -0.97 -12.27
CA ASP A 67 15.41 -0.11 -11.75
C ASP A 67 14.94 1.36 -11.81
N ILE A 68 14.86 2.00 -10.65
CA ILE A 68 14.50 3.43 -10.53
C ILE A 68 15.69 4.28 -10.07
N SER A 69 16.90 3.73 -10.01
CA SER A 69 18.10 4.41 -9.50
C SER A 69 18.40 5.73 -10.21
N ALA A 70 18.10 5.81 -11.51
CA ALA A 70 18.24 7.03 -12.31
C ALA A 70 17.34 8.19 -11.85
N HIS A 71 16.32 7.91 -11.04
CA HIS A 71 15.34 8.89 -10.56
C HIS A 71 15.53 9.29 -9.09
N LEU A 72 16.47 8.66 -8.39
CA LEU A 72 16.69 8.89 -6.96
C LEU A 72 17.54 10.12 -6.65
N GLY A 73 18.17 10.76 -7.64
CA GLY A 73 18.99 11.95 -7.42
C GLY A 73 20.18 11.73 -6.45
N GLY A 74 20.62 10.47 -6.27
CA GLY A 74 21.65 10.09 -5.32
C GLY A 74 21.13 9.70 -3.92
N GLU A 75 19.83 9.81 -3.67
CA GLU A 75 19.18 9.29 -2.46
C GLU A 75 19.05 7.75 -2.50
N THR A 76 18.80 7.13 -1.35
CA THR A 76 18.47 5.70 -1.25
C THR A 76 16.98 5.56 -0.97
N ALA A 77 16.22 5.05 -1.93
CA ALA A 77 14.80 4.79 -1.73
C ALA A 77 14.57 3.48 -0.97
N VAL A 78 13.55 3.48 -0.10
CA VAL A 78 13.04 2.28 0.58
C VAL A 78 11.69 1.83 0.04
N ALA A 79 10.98 2.72 -0.66
CA ALA A 79 9.71 2.45 -1.31
C ALA A 79 9.54 3.26 -2.59
N ALA A 80 8.83 2.71 -3.58
CA ALA A 80 8.42 3.39 -4.79
C ALA A 80 6.91 3.63 -4.76
N PHE A 81 6.49 4.86 -5.04
CA PHE A 81 5.09 5.20 -5.25
C PHE A 81 4.77 5.03 -6.72
N LEU A 82 3.84 4.12 -6.99
CA LEU A 82 3.50 3.66 -8.32
C LEU A 82 2.05 4.00 -8.62
N THR A 83 1.82 4.38 -9.87
CA THR A 83 0.48 4.44 -10.45
C THR A 83 0.36 3.23 -11.37
N ILE A 84 -0.59 2.35 -11.08
CA ILE A 84 -0.95 1.23 -11.95
C ILE A 84 -2.17 1.65 -12.76
N LEU A 85 -2.11 1.47 -14.07
CA LEU A 85 -3.29 1.56 -14.94
C LEU A 85 -3.60 0.15 -15.46
N SER A 86 -4.60 -0.51 -14.89
CA SER A 86 -4.92 -1.91 -15.18
C SER A 86 -6.37 -2.08 -15.64
N PRO A 87 -6.66 -2.90 -16.67
CA PRO A 87 -8.02 -3.17 -17.11
C PRO A 87 -8.64 -4.38 -16.38
N SER A 88 -8.51 -4.50 -15.04
CA SER A 88 -8.94 -5.66 -14.21
C SER A 88 -7.95 -6.81 -14.02
N THR A 89 -6.65 -6.53 -14.09
CA THR A 89 -5.64 -7.59 -14.09
C THR A 89 -4.71 -7.55 -12.89
N ASP A 90 -4.24 -8.73 -12.48
CA ASP A 90 -3.32 -8.89 -11.36
C ASP A 90 -2.00 -8.16 -11.62
N PHE A 91 -1.62 -7.32 -10.66
CA PHE A 91 -0.29 -6.74 -10.58
C PHE A 91 0.34 -7.17 -9.26
N PHE A 92 1.61 -7.58 -9.32
CA PHE A 92 2.37 -7.89 -8.11
C PHE A 92 3.67 -7.10 -8.10
N ALA A 93 4.09 -6.65 -6.93
CA ALA A 93 5.45 -6.19 -6.71
C ALA A 93 6.05 -6.84 -5.47
N ARG A 94 7.37 -6.93 -5.43
CA ARG A 94 8.11 -7.48 -4.30
C ARG A 94 9.51 -6.91 -4.25
N ALA A 95 10.16 -7.05 -3.09
CA ALA A 95 11.56 -6.72 -2.96
C ALA A 95 12.37 -7.70 -3.81
N VAL A 96 13.47 -7.25 -4.41
CA VAL A 96 14.30 -8.13 -5.24
C VAL A 96 14.71 -9.38 -4.46
N GLY A 97 14.31 -10.55 -4.96
CA GLY A 97 14.63 -11.85 -4.38
C GLY A 97 13.74 -12.29 -3.21
N SER A 98 12.73 -11.50 -2.83
CA SER A 98 11.72 -11.93 -1.85
C SER A 98 10.71 -12.89 -2.50
N ALA A 99 10.14 -13.78 -1.69
CA ALA A 99 9.01 -14.62 -2.09
C ALA A 99 7.65 -13.97 -1.76
N LEU A 100 7.64 -12.81 -1.09
CA LEU A 100 6.41 -12.13 -0.67
C LEU A 100 5.91 -11.17 -1.73
N ASP A 101 4.77 -11.51 -2.30
CA ASP A 101 4.11 -10.70 -3.31
C ASP A 101 3.13 -9.71 -2.68
N LEU A 102 3.36 -8.42 -2.94
CA LEU A 102 2.35 -7.39 -2.76
C LEU A 102 1.46 -7.39 -3.99
N ARG A 103 0.19 -7.74 -3.82
CA ARG A 103 -0.80 -7.86 -4.89
C ARG A 103 -1.76 -6.67 -4.94
N GLU A 104 -1.88 -6.04 -6.10
CA GLU A 104 -3.03 -5.19 -6.42
C GLU A 104 -3.92 -5.90 -7.43
N ASN A 105 -5.23 -5.84 -7.20
CA ASN A 105 -6.24 -6.33 -8.14
C ASN A 105 -7.39 -5.32 -8.17
N GLY A 106 -7.50 -4.62 -9.29
CA GLY A 106 -8.56 -3.67 -9.52
C GLY A 106 -8.56 -3.10 -10.94
N ASP A 107 -9.60 -2.33 -11.21
CA ASP A 107 -9.86 -1.72 -12.51
C ASP A 107 -9.52 -0.24 -12.44
N GLY A 108 -8.85 0.25 -13.47
CA GLY A 108 -8.54 1.66 -13.63
C GLY A 108 -7.18 2.06 -13.07
N ARG A 109 -7.10 3.30 -12.59
CA ARG A 109 -5.86 3.91 -12.09
C ARG A 109 -5.80 3.72 -10.58
N GLN A 110 -4.81 2.98 -10.10
CA GLN A 110 -4.65 2.63 -8.69
C GLN A 110 -3.26 3.03 -8.18
N PRO A 111 -3.17 3.67 -7.01
CA PRO A 111 -1.92 3.93 -6.33
C PRO A 111 -1.41 2.63 -5.72
N PHE A 112 -0.10 2.46 -5.73
CA PHE A 112 0.55 1.26 -5.22
C PHE A 112 1.91 1.62 -4.63
N ILE A 113 2.33 0.92 -3.59
CA ILE A 113 3.64 1.13 -2.96
C ILE A 113 4.43 -0.16 -3.10
N ALA A 114 5.55 -0.11 -3.83
CA ALA A 114 6.46 -1.24 -3.95
C ALA A 114 7.69 -1.08 -3.05
N PRO A 115 8.19 -2.17 -2.45
CA PRO A 115 9.45 -2.17 -1.71
C PRO A 115 10.62 -1.92 -2.65
N VAL A 116 11.59 -1.11 -2.24
CA VAL A 116 12.79 -0.84 -3.04
C VAL A 116 14.02 -1.27 -2.25
N ASN A 117 14.92 -2.03 -2.89
CA ASN A 117 16.18 -2.42 -2.27
C ASN A 117 17.19 -1.25 -2.28
N LEU A 118 18.32 -1.43 -1.58
CA LEU A 118 19.35 -0.39 -1.46
C LEU A 118 19.97 0.07 -2.80
N SER A 119 19.77 -0.68 -3.89
CA SER A 119 20.22 -0.32 -5.24
C SER A 119 19.13 0.41 -6.05
N GLY A 120 18.00 0.76 -5.45
CA GLY A 120 16.90 1.42 -6.16
C GLY A 120 16.09 0.46 -7.04
N ARG A 121 16.02 -0.83 -6.68
CA ARG A 121 15.37 -1.87 -7.50
C ARG A 121 14.31 -2.66 -6.78
N PHE A 122 13.37 -3.19 -7.55
CA PHE A 122 12.29 -4.06 -7.10
C PHE A 122 11.87 -5.00 -8.23
N GLU A 123 11.09 -6.05 -7.94
CA GLU A 123 10.55 -6.93 -8.96
C GLU A 123 9.05 -6.70 -9.11
N VAL A 124 8.53 -6.82 -10.32
CA VAL A 124 7.09 -6.85 -10.57
C VAL A 124 6.70 -7.98 -11.48
N TYR A 125 5.53 -8.55 -11.22
CA TYR A 125 4.79 -9.33 -12.19
C TYR A 125 3.68 -8.46 -12.75
N ARG A 126 3.62 -8.39 -14.07
CA ARG A 126 2.61 -7.62 -14.78
C ARG A 126 1.75 -8.52 -15.65
N ALA A 127 0.45 -8.50 -15.44
CA ALA A 127 -0.49 -9.10 -16.38
C ALA A 127 -0.63 -8.29 -17.68
N SER A 128 -1.20 -8.91 -18.71
CA SER A 128 -1.37 -8.26 -20.02
C SER A 128 -2.29 -7.04 -19.91
N GLY A 129 -1.88 -5.91 -20.49
CA GLY A 129 -2.68 -4.68 -20.54
C GLY A 129 -2.50 -3.74 -19.34
N ALA A 130 -1.89 -4.19 -18.24
CA ALA A 130 -1.50 -3.28 -17.17
C ALA A 130 -0.33 -2.38 -17.62
N ARG A 131 -0.34 -1.12 -17.18
CA ARG A 131 0.74 -0.15 -17.32
C ARG A 131 1.19 0.30 -15.94
N LEU A 132 2.48 0.55 -15.81
CA LEU A 132 3.12 0.93 -14.55
C LEU A 132 3.80 2.28 -14.73
N PHE A 133 3.57 3.20 -13.81
CA PHE A 133 4.22 4.49 -13.80
C PHE A 133 4.82 4.83 -12.43
N LEU A 134 5.99 5.45 -12.42
CA LEU A 134 6.61 5.97 -11.19
C LEU A 134 6.10 7.37 -10.89
N ALA A 135 5.42 7.52 -9.76
CA ALA A 135 4.90 8.80 -9.25
C ALA A 135 5.86 9.45 -8.24
N GLY A 136 6.64 8.64 -7.51
CA GLY A 136 7.52 9.10 -6.45
C GLY A 136 8.24 7.98 -5.75
N TYR A 137 8.93 8.32 -4.65
CA TYR A 137 9.58 7.36 -3.76
C TYR A 137 9.65 7.92 -2.35
N ASP A 138 9.90 7.04 -1.38
CA ASP A 138 10.27 7.43 -0.03
C ASP A 138 11.73 7.05 0.26
N THR A 139 12.41 7.90 1.00
CA THR A 139 13.81 7.72 1.41
C THR A 139 13.95 7.27 2.85
N GLU A 140 12.89 7.42 3.63
CA GLU A 140 12.77 6.87 4.98
C GLU A 140 11.43 6.15 5.09
N GLY A 141 11.17 5.50 6.21
CA GLY A 141 9.79 5.18 6.56
C GLY A 141 9.34 3.74 6.39
N PHE A 142 10.16 2.79 5.92
CA PHE A 142 9.91 1.37 6.19
C PHE A 142 11.12 0.49 5.82
N VAL A 143 11.38 -0.57 6.57
CA VAL A 143 12.25 -1.67 6.12
C VAL A 143 11.35 -2.82 5.72
N TRP A 144 11.27 -3.10 4.43
CA TRP A 144 10.60 -4.28 3.90
C TRP A 144 11.43 -5.52 4.21
N THR A 145 11.13 -6.15 5.34
CA THR A 145 11.60 -7.48 5.66
C THR A 145 10.48 -8.47 5.39
N GLU A 146 10.83 -9.74 5.14
CA GLU A 146 9.88 -10.83 5.34
C GLU A 146 9.61 -10.87 6.86
N GLY A 147 8.66 -10.04 7.28
CA GLY A 147 8.28 -9.93 8.68
C GLY A 147 7.80 -11.29 9.17
N PRO A 148 7.93 -11.57 10.48
CA PRO A 148 7.38 -12.80 11.03
C PRO A 148 5.88 -12.89 10.73
N ASP A 149 5.38 -14.10 10.54
CA ASP A 149 3.93 -14.32 10.52
C ASP A 149 3.35 -13.84 11.86
N ILE A 150 2.55 -12.78 11.80
CA ILE A 150 1.91 -12.18 12.95
C ILE A 150 0.46 -12.63 13.10
N THR A 151 -0.02 -13.61 12.32
CA THR A 151 -1.40 -14.10 12.34
C THR A 151 -1.89 -14.34 13.77
N ALA A 152 -3.09 -13.85 14.08
CA ALA A 152 -3.74 -14.13 15.35
C ALA A 152 -4.00 -15.65 15.46
N THR A 153 -3.56 -16.26 16.56
CA THR A 153 -3.69 -17.70 16.79
C THR A 153 -5.06 -18.10 17.35
N ALA A 154 -5.87 -17.11 17.75
CA ALA A 154 -7.23 -17.29 18.25
C ALA A 154 -8.15 -16.24 17.60
N ASP A 155 -9.39 -16.65 17.36
CA ASP A 155 -10.47 -15.77 16.91
C ASP A 155 -10.95 -14.88 18.07
N GLU A 156 -11.45 -13.70 17.71
CA GLU A 156 -12.11 -12.73 18.59
C GLU A 156 -11.26 -12.20 19.76
N VAL A 157 -9.94 -12.38 19.70
CA VAL A 157 -9.01 -11.95 20.75
C VAL A 157 -7.89 -11.10 20.14
N TRP A 158 -7.66 -9.92 20.72
CA TRP A 158 -6.49 -9.10 20.41
C TRP A 158 -5.22 -9.76 20.95
N GLN A 159 -4.18 -9.87 20.12
CA GLN A 159 -2.92 -10.51 20.49
C GLN A 159 -1.74 -9.59 20.24
N ASP A 160 -0.91 -9.42 21.25
CA ASP A 160 0.32 -8.63 21.17
C ASP A 160 1.33 -9.27 20.22
N ARG A 161 1.95 -8.42 19.42
CA ARG A 161 3.04 -8.74 18.51
C ARG A 161 4.14 -7.71 18.68
N ALA A 162 5.26 -8.15 19.24
CA ALA A 162 6.45 -7.32 19.35
C ALA A 162 7.03 -7.07 17.96
N LEU A 163 7.32 -5.81 17.67
CA LEU A 163 8.03 -5.37 16.48
C LEU A 163 9.54 -5.53 16.68
N PRO A 164 10.32 -5.60 15.58
CA PRO A 164 11.76 -5.58 15.67
C PRO A 164 12.29 -4.37 16.46
N PRO A 165 13.41 -4.50 17.21
CA PRO A 165 14.00 -3.39 17.95
C PRO A 165 14.23 -2.16 17.07
N GLY A 166 13.73 -1.01 17.50
CA GLY A 166 13.85 0.26 16.78
C GLY A 166 12.74 0.55 15.77
N ALA A 167 11.81 -0.38 15.53
CA ALA A 167 10.62 -0.12 14.73
C ALA A 167 9.67 0.84 15.49
N THR A 168 9.16 1.85 14.78
CA THR A 168 8.20 2.84 15.30
C THR A 168 6.76 2.58 14.84
N GLY A 169 6.56 1.54 14.05
CA GLY A 169 5.27 1.16 13.48
C GLY A 169 5.38 -0.09 12.63
N ALA A 170 4.23 -0.58 12.16
CA ALA A 170 4.13 -1.74 11.28
C ALA A 170 3.24 -1.42 10.08
N LEU A 171 3.67 -1.91 8.91
CA LEU A 171 2.79 -2.07 7.77
C LEU A 171 2.35 -3.53 7.75
N ILE A 172 1.05 -3.75 7.89
CA ILE A 172 0.49 -5.09 8.03
C ILE A 172 -0.31 -5.40 6.78
N TRP A 173 0.05 -6.52 6.17
CA TRP A 173 -0.69 -7.14 5.07
C TRP A 173 -1.59 -8.22 5.64
N GLY A 174 -2.90 -8.08 5.49
CA GLY A 174 -3.86 -9.12 5.83
C GLY A 174 -4.54 -9.69 4.60
N TYR A 175 -4.69 -11.02 4.57
CA TYR A 175 -5.51 -11.73 3.59
C TYR A 175 -6.45 -12.69 4.31
N GLY A 176 -7.76 -12.51 4.11
CA GLY A 176 -8.80 -13.39 4.63
C GLY A 176 -9.92 -13.48 3.63
N ALA A 177 -10.30 -14.71 3.22
CA ALA A 177 -11.37 -14.91 2.24
C ALA A 177 -12.79 -14.68 2.80
N SER A 178 -12.92 -14.47 4.12
CA SER A 178 -14.21 -14.41 4.82
C SER A 178 -14.16 -13.74 6.20
N ASN A 179 -12.97 -13.32 6.67
CA ASN A 179 -12.75 -12.94 8.07
C ASN A 179 -12.32 -11.47 8.15
N GLN A 180 -12.90 -10.69 9.06
CA GLN A 180 -12.35 -9.39 9.42
C GLN A 180 -11.00 -9.60 10.11
N PHE A 181 -10.07 -8.69 9.87
CA PHE A 181 -8.86 -8.58 10.68
C PHE A 181 -8.71 -7.14 11.14
N GLY A 182 -8.11 -6.95 12.30
CA GLY A 182 -7.85 -5.63 12.85
C GLY A 182 -6.41 -5.53 13.33
N VAL A 183 -5.84 -4.34 13.23
CA VAL A 183 -4.57 -4.02 13.91
C VAL A 183 -4.66 -2.70 14.64
N ARG A 184 -3.98 -2.61 15.78
CA ARG A 184 -3.96 -1.41 16.62
C ARG A 184 -2.63 -1.29 17.39
N PRO A 185 -2.25 -0.09 17.84
CA PRO A 185 -1.18 0.06 18.82
C PRO A 185 -1.58 -0.66 20.12
N ASP A 186 -0.61 -1.25 20.82
CA ASP A 186 -0.87 -1.91 22.11
C ASP A 186 -1.61 -1.01 23.10
N GLY A 187 -2.72 -1.52 23.64
CA GLY A 187 -3.58 -0.83 24.61
C GLY A 187 -4.47 0.25 23.99
N SER A 188 -4.49 0.40 22.66
CA SER A 188 -5.31 1.39 21.98
C SER A 188 -6.79 0.98 21.94
N GLY A 189 -7.69 1.91 22.26
CA GLY A 189 -9.12 1.77 21.97
C GLY A 189 -9.48 2.03 20.50
N ALA A 190 -8.57 2.64 19.73
CA ALA A 190 -8.73 2.88 18.30
C ALA A 190 -8.04 1.75 17.51
N ALA A 191 -8.84 1.00 16.76
CA ALA A 191 -8.37 -0.05 15.88
C ALA A 191 -8.67 0.31 14.42
N ALA A 192 -7.72 0.00 13.55
CA ALA A 192 -8.02 -0.07 12.14
C ALA A 192 -8.54 -1.49 11.87
N ILE A 193 -9.82 -1.59 11.52
CA ILE A 193 -10.52 -2.86 11.27
C ILE A 193 -10.79 -2.95 9.77
N HIS A 194 -10.47 -4.11 9.19
CA HIS A 194 -10.61 -4.38 7.77
C HIS A 194 -11.87 -5.19 7.46
N ASP A 195 -12.58 -4.78 6.39
CA ASP A 195 -13.80 -5.43 5.89
C ASP A 195 -13.44 -6.65 5.00
N PRO A 196 -14.01 -7.84 5.24
CA PRO A 196 -13.74 -9.08 4.51
C PRO A 196 -14.02 -9.00 3.01
N ASN A 197 -14.76 -7.98 2.54
CA ASN A 197 -15.03 -7.79 1.13
C ASN A 197 -13.91 -7.10 0.35
N ALA A 198 -12.89 -6.56 1.01
CA ALA A 198 -11.76 -5.91 0.36
C ALA A 198 -10.59 -6.90 0.22
N ARG A 199 -10.19 -7.16 -1.03
CA ARG A 199 -9.37 -8.32 -1.45
C ARG A 199 -7.89 -8.27 -1.05
N ALA A 200 -7.41 -7.12 -0.60
CA ALA A 200 -6.12 -6.91 0.05
C ALA A 200 -6.16 -5.53 0.72
N SER A 201 -5.53 -5.36 1.88
CA SER A 201 -5.37 -4.03 2.46
C SER A 201 -4.09 -3.91 3.25
N PHE A 202 -3.49 -2.74 3.12
CA PHE A 202 -2.38 -2.28 3.91
C PHE A 202 -2.93 -1.54 5.12
N LEU A 203 -2.52 -1.97 6.30
CA LEU A 203 -2.79 -1.22 7.53
C LEU A 203 -1.46 -0.74 8.09
N ALA A 204 -1.26 0.58 8.04
CA ALA A 204 -0.15 1.23 8.72
C ALA A 204 -0.60 1.55 10.15
N VAL A 205 0.16 1.08 11.13
CA VAL A 205 -0.07 1.35 12.54
C VAL A 205 1.20 1.91 13.15
N GLU A 206 1.11 3.12 13.71
CA GLU A 206 2.16 3.66 14.57
C GLU A 206 2.19 2.87 15.89
N ALA A 207 3.37 2.42 16.31
CA ALA A 207 3.54 1.62 17.53
C ALA A 207 4.71 2.19 18.34
N PRO A 208 4.52 3.32 19.05
CA PRO A 208 5.60 3.99 19.77
C PRO A 208 6.19 3.14 20.92
N GLY A 209 5.51 2.07 21.33
CA GLY A 209 6.00 1.06 22.28
C GLY A 209 6.65 -0.16 21.62
N GLY A 210 6.71 -0.23 20.29
CA GLY A 210 7.22 -1.39 19.56
C GLY A 210 6.30 -2.61 19.62
N VAL A 211 5.02 -2.45 19.95
CA VAL A 211 4.04 -3.55 20.01
C VAL A 211 2.78 -3.14 19.24
N VAL A 212 2.29 -4.05 18.40
CA VAL A 212 0.98 -3.96 17.76
C VAL A 212 0.11 -5.11 18.24
N GLU A 213 -1.17 -4.88 18.38
CA GLU A 213 -2.16 -5.93 18.63
C GLU A 213 -2.82 -6.30 17.30
N VAL A 214 -2.92 -7.61 17.03
CA VAL A 214 -3.63 -8.17 15.88
C VAL A 214 -4.93 -8.83 16.33
N TYR A 215 -5.96 -8.75 15.50
CA TYR A 215 -7.27 -9.34 15.74
C TYR A 215 -7.76 -10.07 14.49
N ARG A 216 -8.48 -11.17 14.70
CA ARG A 216 -9.18 -11.92 13.65
C ARG A 216 -10.60 -12.19 14.12
N GLU A 217 -11.59 -11.79 13.33
CA GLU A 217 -12.99 -12.17 13.55
C GLU A 217 -13.27 -13.48 12.80
N GLN A 218 -14.07 -14.35 13.40
CA GLN A 218 -14.53 -15.56 12.74
C GLN A 218 -15.61 -15.20 11.72
N GLY A 219 -15.43 -15.56 10.45
CA GLY A 219 -16.50 -15.48 9.45
C GLY A 219 -17.54 -16.59 9.68
N ASP A 220 -18.82 -16.24 9.57
CA ASP A 220 -19.95 -17.18 9.56
C ASP A 220 -19.90 -18.15 8.36
#